data_AF-T1KRB9-F1
#
_entry.id   AF-T1KRB9-F1
#
_cell.length_a   1.000
_cell.length_b   1.000
_cell.length_c   1.000
_cell.angle_alpha   90.00
_cell.angle_beta   90.00
_cell.angle_gamma   90.00
#
_symmetry.space_group_name_H-M   'P 1'
#
loop_
_entity.id
_entity.type
_entity.pdbx_description
1 polymer ?
#
loop_
_entity_poly.entity_id
_entity_poly.type
_entity_poly.pdbx_seq_one_letter_code
_entity_poly.pdbx_strand_id
1 'polypeptide(L)'
;MSEELGSVSGQEIIQSDEELVDIEYIYVNRRMDQLDGELNIVEPFPEPDSHRFLLDKERNDKTIQLNKRLEAAELLKKYDYHITVQRLEEMVNEKDKAGIKGILNKITRDFCRKVDSVTLKEQDWLQFLQDLQRIRNSCFHDFCPLEDVYEVFVKGILTSGRLERFQFTSYFMQLDPNLPSNKLISYDKSVEIILDATQHYVNSAKSVTGEFIDTAKKYLAILGESAASRAKGIKKEKGFIEALSILNKHFNFNIPPIQLRLMEDSKIQLIHQILASSPTAYKKTRKFIKLTRALKIFGDESSDEVNIAGLLTILGNYAYERQDYYHCWNLCKIIIKQNYTTGWKLCELMGNSPALKSHKSGIKLLTFAVHNCDEQEHIIEILLSIRRRVDALYVELIAEKVFKNNDFVAILEENANKLENYFDERIFPLVSPDDHNRLVLCYQIIEKFCHPTVS
;
A
#
# COMPACT_ATOMS: atom_id res chain seq x y z
N MET A 1 68.57 48.04 -25.35
CA MET A 1 67.90 46.96 -24.61
C MET A 1 67.38 47.59 -23.34
N SER A 2 66.19 48.19 -23.36
CA SER A 2 64.89 47.50 -23.09
C SER A 2 64.77 47.29 -21.57
N GLU A 3 63.80 47.80 -20.81
CA GLU A 3 62.36 48.05 -21.01
C GLU A 3 61.95 49.23 -20.11
N GLU A 4 61.31 50.28 -20.64
CA GLU A 4 59.85 50.48 -20.57
C GLU A 4 59.25 50.36 -19.14
N LEU A 5 59.31 51.46 -18.39
CA LEU A 5 58.27 51.81 -17.42
C LEU A 5 57.01 52.17 -18.22
N GLY A 6 56.29 51.14 -18.64
CA GLY A 6 54.99 51.25 -19.25
C GLY A 6 54.00 51.83 -18.26
N SER A 7 53.37 52.95 -18.65
CA SER A 7 52.20 53.52 -18.02
C SER A 7 51.11 52.47 -17.85
N VAL A 8 50.69 52.20 -16.61
CA VAL A 8 49.35 51.64 -16.36
C VAL A 8 48.37 52.78 -16.58
N SER A 9 47.89 52.87 -17.82
CA SER A 9 46.86 53.81 -18.24
C SER A 9 45.48 53.28 -17.83
N GLY A 10 44.67 54.16 -17.25
CA GLY A 10 43.20 54.07 -17.24
C GLY A 10 42.56 52.98 -16.37
N GLN A 11 42.49 53.18 -15.05
CA GLN A 11 41.29 52.74 -14.32
C GLN A 11 40.17 53.73 -14.68
N GLU A 12 39.32 53.37 -15.64
CA GLU A 12 38.09 54.11 -15.93
C GLU A 12 37.12 53.91 -14.77
N ILE A 13 37.07 54.91 -13.91
CA ILE A 13 36.18 55.00 -12.76
C ILE A 13 34.92 55.75 -13.21
N ILE A 14 33.76 55.09 -13.21
CA ILE A 14 32.46 55.68 -13.57
C ILE A 14 31.89 56.43 -12.36
N GLN A 15 31.25 57.59 -12.59
CA GLN A 15 31.22 58.72 -11.63
C GLN A 15 29.84 59.32 -11.25
N SER A 16 28.67 58.78 -11.60
CA SER A 16 27.40 59.51 -11.36
C SER A 16 26.55 58.98 -10.17
N ASP A 17 25.93 59.91 -9.44
CA ASP A 17 24.91 59.60 -8.40
C ASP A 17 23.56 59.16 -9.00
N GLU A 18 23.37 59.34 -10.31
CA GLU A 18 22.19 58.87 -11.06
C GLU A 18 22.10 57.33 -11.05
N GLU A 19 23.23 56.62 -11.13
CA GLU A 19 23.26 55.14 -11.14
C GLU A 19 22.72 54.54 -9.84
N LEU A 20 22.90 55.22 -8.70
CA LEU A 20 22.36 54.79 -7.40
C LEU A 20 20.84 54.94 -7.34
N VAL A 21 20.32 56.04 -7.88
CA VAL A 21 18.88 56.30 -7.98
C VAL A 21 18.23 55.26 -8.89
N ASP A 22 18.92 54.88 -9.98
CA ASP A 22 18.47 53.85 -10.90
C ASP A 22 18.43 52.45 -10.23
N ILE A 23 19.45 52.11 -9.43
CA ILE A 23 19.45 50.86 -8.63
C ILE A 23 18.27 50.85 -7.64
N GLU A 24 18.07 51.93 -6.88
CA GLU A 24 16.96 52.03 -5.92
C GLU A 24 15.60 51.97 -6.60
N TYR A 25 15.46 52.59 -7.78
CA TYR A 25 14.24 52.53 -8.58
C TYR A 25 13.87 51.10 -8.95
N ILE A 26 14.84 50.28 -9.39
CA ILE A 26 14.60 48.88 -9.76
C ILE A 26 14.13 48.05 -8.55
N TYR A 27 14.73 48.27 -7.36
CA TYR A 27 14.31 47.56 -6.14
C TYR A 27 12.92 47.97 -5.62
N VAL A 28 12.41 49.15 -5.98
CA VAL A 28 11.06 49.62 -5.60
C VAL A 28 10.02 49.29 -6.67
N ASN A 29 10.45 48.85 -7.86
CA ASN A 29 9.55 48.56 -8.96
C ASN A 29 8.69 47.32 -8.72
N ARG A 30 7.37 47.51 -8.80
CA ARG A 30 6.35 46.46 -8.61
C ARG A 30 5.80 45.92 -9.92
N ARG A 31 6.22 46.48 -11.06
CA ARG A 31 5.71 46.10 -12.37
C ARG A 31 6.44 44.88 -12.92
N MET A 32 5.71 43.83 -13.27
CA MET A 32 6.26 42.58 -13.81
C MET A 32 6.62 42.63 -15.30
N ASP A 33 6.25 43.71 -16.00
CA ASP A 33 6.44 43.88 -17.45
C ASP A 33 7.64 44.77 -17.80
N GLN A 34 8.43 45.21 -16.82
CA GLN A 34 9.53 46.16 -17.03
C GLN A 34 10.93 45.55 -17.07
N LEU A 35 11.07 44.23 -16.96
CA LEU A 35 12.39 43.57 -16.89
C LEU A 35 13.32 43.96 -18.05
N ASP A 36 12.81 44.09 -19.27
CA ASP A 36 13.65 44.50 -20.43
C ASP A 36 14.16 45.94 -20.27
N GLY A 37 13.37 46.82 -19.67
CA GLY A 37 13.79 48.18 -19.33
C GLY A 37 14.80 48.20 -18.18
N GLU A 38 14.63 47.35 -17.17
CA GLU A 38 15.56 47.20 -16.04
C GLU A 38 16.92 46.67 -16.51
N LEU A 39 16.94 45.71 -17.45
CA LEU A 39 18.17 45.22 -18.07
C LEU A 39 18.89 46.33 -18.85
N ASN A 40 18.17 47.14 -19.62
CA ASN A 40 18.76 48.26 -20.36
C ASN A 40 19.36 49.35 -19.44
N ILE A 41 18.77 49.57 -18.26
CA ILE A 41 19.30 50.52 -17.26
C ILE A 41 20.66 50.03 -16.71
N VAL A 42 20.83 48.72 -16.59
CA VAL A 42 21.99 48.08 -15.95
C VAL A 42 23.07 47.65 -16.95
N GLU A 43 22.76 47.56 -18.24
CA GLU A 43 23.72 47.30 -19.33
C GLU A 43 25.01 48.16 -19.28
N PRO A 44 24.99 49.46 -18.94
CA PRO A 44 26.21 50.26 -18.85
C PRO A 44 27.05 50.01 -17.58
N PHE A 45 26.53 49.27 -16.59
CA PHE A 45 27.25 48.99 -15.36
C PHE A 45 28.37 47.96 -15.56
N PRO A 46 29.48 48.05 -14.80
CA PRO A 46 30.57 47.09 -14.90
C PRO A 46 30.11 45.67 -14.56
N GLU A 47 30.57 44.69 -15.35
CA GLU A 47 30.29 43.28 -15.08
C GLU A 47 30.89 42.86 -13.72
N PRO A 48 30.25 41.91 -13.00
CA PRO A 48 30.71 41.45 -11.69
C PRO A 48 32.17 40.96 -11.65
N ASP A 49 32.68 40.43 -12.76
CA ASP A 49 34.05 39.89 -12.90
C ASP A 49 35.01 40.86 -13.61
N SER A 50 34.57 42.08 -13.93
CA SER A 50 35.39 43.04 -14.65
C SER A 50 36.44 43.70 -13.74
N HIS A 51 37.53 44.16 -14.35
CA HIS A 51 38.52 45.01 -13.67
C HIS A 51 38.05 46.46 -13.47
N ARG A 52 36.81 46.78 -13.89
CA ARG A 52 36.17 48.09 -13.71
C ARG A 52 35.33 48.04 -12.43
N PHE A 53 35.63 48.93 -11.49
CA PHE A 53 34.96 48.99 -10.20
C PHE A 53 34.30 50.36 -10.04
N LEU A 54 33.10 50.37 -9.43
CA LEU A 54 32.50 51.61 -8.95
C LEU A 54 33.37 52.19 -7.81
N LEU A 55 33.35 53.52 -7.66
CA LEU A 55 34.17 54.29 -6.69
C LEU A 55 34.13 53.76 -5.25
N ASP A 56 32.99 53.22 -4.84
CA ASP A 56 32.75 52.72 -3.49
C ASP A 56 32.38 51.23 -3.53
N LYS A 57 33.00 50.47 -2.63
CA LYS A 57 32.75 49.05 -2.41
C LYS A 57 31.26 48.78 -2.18
N GLU A 58 30.56 49.64 -1.44
CA GLU A 58 29.13 49.45 -1.19
C GLU A 58 28.30 49.50 -2.49
N ARG A 59 28.59 50.45 -3.39
CA ARG A 59 27.92 50.57 -4.69
C ARG A 59 28.23 49.38 -5.58
N ASN A 60 29.49 48.94 -5.59
CA ASN A 60 29.92 47.77 -6.34
C ASN A 60 29.20 46.50 -5.86
N ASP A 61 29.10 46.30 -4.54
CA ASP A 61 28.42 45.16 -3.94
C ASP A 61 26.90 45.17 -4.25
N LYS A 62 26.23 46.34 -4.19
CA LYS A 62 24.81 46.49 -4.57
C LYS A 62 24.57 46.18 -6.05
N THR A 63 25.47 46.61 -6.92
CA THR A 63 25.39 46.37 -8.37
C THR A 63 25.57 44.88 -8.70
N ILE A 64 26.53 44.22 -8.06
CA ILE A 64 26.72 42.77 -8.18
C ILE A 64 25.47 42.01 -7.72
N GLN A 65 24.86 42.41 -6.60
CA GLN A 65 23.63 41.81 -6.11
C GLN A 65 22.47 42.01 -7.08
N LEU A 66 22.31 43.22 -7.62
CA LEU A 66 21.29 43.53 -8.63
C LEU A 66 21.46 42.69 -9.89
N ASN A 67 22.67 42.59 -10.43
CA ASN A 67 22.98 41.75 -11.59
C ASN A 67 22.59 40.29 -11.36
N LYS A 68 22.86 39.75 -10.17
CA LYS A 68 22.42 38.41 -9.79
C LYS A 68 20.89 38.27 -9.73
N ARG A 69 20.16 39.30 -9.30
CA ARG A 69 18.68 39.31 -9.32
C ARG A 69 18.14 39.32 -10.74
N LEU A 70 18.69 40.17 -11.58
CA LEU A 70 18.29 40.31 -12.98
C LEU A 70 18.56 39.02 -13.76
N GLU A 71 19.71 38.38 -13.56
CA GLU A 71 20.00 37.06 -14.16
C GLU A 71 18.93 36.02 -13.79
N ALA A 72 18.55 35.95 -12.51
CA ALA A 72 17.50 35.03 -12.07
C ALA A 72 16.14 35.39 -12.68
N ALA A 73 15.78 36.67 -12.74
CA ALA A 73 14.53 37.13 -13.34
C ALA A 73 14.46 36.84 -14.85
N GLU A 74 15.57 37.04 -15.57
CA GLU A 74 15.69 36.76 -17.01
C GLU A 74 15.53 35.26 -17.30
N LEU A 75 16.24 34.41 -16.53
CA LEU A 75 16.11 32.97 -16.63
C LEU A 75 14.69 32.49 -16.30
N LEU A 76 14.02 33.09 -15.32
CA LEU A 76 12.63 32.77 -15.00
C LEU A 76 11.67 33.20 -16.14
N LYS A 77 11.90 34.38 -16.73
CA LYS A 77 11.14 34.88 -17.90
C LYS A 77 11.26 33.92 -19.09
N LYS A 78 12.43 33.31 -19.34
CA LYS A 78 12.63 32.27 -20.37
C LYS A 78 11.64 31.10 -20.21
N TYR A 79 11.23 30.79 -18.99
CA TYR A 79 10.25 29.74 -18.67
C TYR A 79 8.84 30.27 -18.42
N ASP A 80 8.53 31.49 -18.88
CA ASP A 80 7.21 32.12 -18.76
C ASP A 80 6.80 32.37 -17.29
N TYR A 81 7.81 32.59 -16.43
CA TYR A 81 7.61 32.99 -15.04
C TYR A 81 8.11 34.41 -14.83
N HIS A 82 7.18 35.35 -14.73
CA HIS A 82 7.49 36.76 -14.48
C HIS A 82 7.60 37.03 -12.97
N ILE A 83 8.67 37.71 -12.56
CA ILE A 83 8.94 38.14 -11.18
C ILE A 83 9.68 39.47 -11.19
N THR A 84 9.46 40.31 -10.19
CA THR A 84 10.19 41.58 -10.03
C THR A 84 11.46 41.39 -9.21
N VAL A 85 12.44 42.28 -9.41
CA VAL A 85 13.65 42.33 -8.57
C VAL A 85 13.29 42.53 -7.10
N GLN A 86 12.32 43.41 -6.81
CA GLN A 86 11.80 43.60 -5.44
C GLN A 86 11.38 42.28 -4.80
N ARG A 87 10.58 41.46 -5.50
CA ARG A 87 10.08 40.20 -4.93
C ARG A 87 11.19 39.18 -4.72
N LEU A 88 12.16 39.12 -5.63
CA LEU A 88 13.36 38.28 -5.45
C LEU A 88 14.14 38.69 -4.20
N GLU A 89 14.26 40.00 -3.97
CA GLU A 89 14.95 40.55 -2.82
C GLU A 89 14.23 40.26 -1.50
N GLU A 90 12.91 40.44 -1.46
CA GLU A 90 12.07 40.02 -0.33
C GLU A 90 12.27 38.53 0.00
N MET A 91 12.22 37.66 -1.02
CA MET A 91 12.39 36.22 -0.83
C MET A 91 13.77 35.86 -0.25
N VAL A 92 14.83 36.58 -0.60
CA VAL A 92 16.16 36.34 -0.02
C VAL A 92 16.25 36.84 1.41
N ASN A 93 15.73 38.03 1.68
CA ASN A 93 15.71 38.60 3.03
C ASN A 93 14.89 37.73 4.00
N GLU A 94 13.76 37.19 3.52
CA GLU A 94 12.90 36.26 4.28
C GLU A 94 13.45 34.82 4.33
N LYS A 95 14.48 34.51 3.53
CA LYS A 95 14.96 33.14 3.30
C LYS A 95 13.81 32.18 2.92
N ASP A 96 12.95 32.64 2.01
CA ASP A 96 11.70 31.97 1.60
C ASP A 96 11.99 30.72 0.76
N LYS A 97 12.37 29.64 1.44
CA LYS A 97 12.62 28.32 0.85
C LYS A 97 11.38 27.74 0.16
N ALA A 98 10.19 27.98 0.72
CA ALA A 98 8.94 27.45 0.18
C ALA A 98 8.57 28.13 -1.13
N GLY A 99 8.71 29.45 -1.20
CA GLY A 99 8.50 30.26 -2.40
C GLY A 99 9.37 29.81 -3.55
N ILE A 100 10.70 29.74 -3.36
CA ILE A 100 11.60 29.32 -4.45
C ILE A 100 11.31 27.89 -4.90
N LYS A 101 11.08 26.95 -3.97
CA LYS A 101 10.70 25.57 -4.34
C LYS A 101 9.38 25.55 -5.13
N GLY A 102 8.43 26.43 -4.80
CA GLY A 102 7.19 26.64 -5.55
C GLY A 102 7.42 27.13 -6.98
N ILE A 103 8.31 28.12 -7.16
CA ILE A 103 8.71 28.65 -8.47
C ILE A 103 9.34 27.55 -9.32
N LEU A 104 10.36 26.87 -8.79
CA LEU A 104 11.08 25.80 -9.49
C LEU A 104 10.11 24.68 -9.89
N ASN A 105 9.23 24.24 -8.99
CA ASN A 105 8.21 23.24 -9.29
C ASN A 105 7.27 23.68 -10.43
N LYS A 106 6.85 24.95 -10.44
CA LYS A 106 5.95 25.48 -11.48
C LYS A 106 6.64 25.46 -12.84
N ILE A 107 7.84 26.04 -12.96
CA ILE A 107 8.57 26.08 -14.24
C ILE A 107 8.96 24.68 -14.71
N THR A 108 9.32 23.76 -13.80
CA THR A 108 9.59 22.35 -14.15
C THR A 108 8.35 21.67 -14.68
N ARG A 109 7.20 21.82 -14.03
CA ARG A 109 5.94 21.24 -14.50
C ARG A 109 5.54 21.80 -15.86
N ASP A 110 5.67 23.11 -16.06
CA ASP A 110 5.27 23.76 -17.30
C ASP A 110 6.25 23.41 -18.44
N PHE A 111 7.55 23.28 -18.13
CA PHE A 111 8.54 22.69 -19.02
C PHE A 111 8.12 21.28 -19.43
N CYS A 112 7.84 20.38 -18.47
CA CYS A 112 7.39 19.01 -18.69
C CYS A 112 6.09 18.88 -19.52
N ARG A 113 5.16 19.84 -19.41
CA ARG A 113 3.90 19.85 -20.18
C ARG A 113 4.06 20.34 -21.61
N LYS A 114 4.87 21.38 -21.84
CA LYS A 114 5.18 21.89 -23.19
C LYS A 114 5.85 20.82 -24.07
N VAL A 115 6.38 19.75 -23.46
CA VAL A 115 7.06 18.66 -24.15
C VAL A 115 6.12 17.73 -24.92
N ASP A 116 4.81 17.77 -24.71
CA ASP A 116 3.89 16.87 -25.43
C ASP A 116 3.79 17.20 -26.93
N SER A 117 4.30 18.36 -27.37
CA SER A 117 4.37 18.76 -28.78
C SER A 117 5.76 18.61 -29.45
N VAL A 118 6.85 18.38 -28.68
CA VAL A 118 8.24 18.34 -29.21
C VAL A 118 9.06 17.23 -28.54
N THR A 119 9.74 16.40 -29.34
CA THR A 119 10.66 15.38 -28.84
C THR A 119 11.94 16.03 -28.30
N LEU A 120 11.98 16.43 -27.02
CA LEU A 120 13.21 16.92 -26.40
C LEU A 120 14.33 15.87 -26.46
N LYS A 121 15.57 16.31 -26.66
CA LYS A 121 16.77 15.50 -26.51
C LYS A 121 17.28 15.59 -25.07
N GLU A 122 18.17 14.68 -24.68
CA GLU A 122 18.81 14.71 -23.35
C GLU A 122 19.51 16.05 -23.06
N GLN A 123 20.10 16.65 -24.09
CA GLN A 123 20.72 17.98 -24.00
C GLN A 123 19.75 19.08 -23.54
N ASP A 124 18.49 19.04 -23.96
CA ASP A 124 17.52 20.06 -23.55
C ASP A 124 17.19 19.94 -22.05
N TRP A 125 17.20 18.71 -21.51
CA TRP A 125 17.02 18.47 -20.07
C TRP A 125 18.23 18.90 -19.25
N LEU A 126 19.43 18.65 -19.77
CA LEU A 126 20.66 19.11 -19.13
C LEU A 126 20.74 20.63 -19.13
N GLN A 127 20.36 21.29 -20.23
CA GLN A 127 20.28 22.75 -20.28
C GLN A 127 19.23 23.28 -19.29
N PHE A 128 18.05 22.64 -19.21
CA PHE A 128 17.04 23.02 -18.24
C PHE A 128 17.56 22.90 -16.80
N LEU A 129 18.22 21.79 -16.47
CA LEU A 129 18.84 21.60 -15.15
C LEU A 129 19.90 22.67 -14.84
N GLN A 130 20.75 23.00 -15.81
CA GLN A 130 21.75 24.07 -15.67
C GLN A 130 21.08 25.42 -15.40
N ASP A 131 19.98 25.73 -16.08
CA ASP A 131 19.24 26.97 -15.87
C ASP A 131 18.61 27.01 -14.46
N LEU A 132 18.06 25.89 -13.96
CA LEU A 132 17.59 25.80 -12.57
C LEU A 132 18.73 26.01 -11.55
N GLN A 133 19.91 25.47 -11.83
CA GLN A 133 21.10 25.67 -10.99
C GLN A 133 21.55 27.12 -11.00
N ARG A 134 21.54 27.79 -12.17
CA ARG A 134 21.86 29.21 -12.29
C ARG A 134 20.88 30.06 -11.50
N ILE A 135 19.57 29.88 -11.67
CA ILE A 135 18.55 30.59 -10.86
C ILE A 135 18.85 30.45 -9.36
N ARG A 136 19.16 29.23 -8.90
CA ARG A 136 19.55 28.98 -7.50
C ARG A 136 20.85 29.66 -7.11
N ASN A 137 21.88 29.59 -7.96
CA ASN A 137 23.22 30.11 -7.66
C ASN A 137 23.30 31.63 -7.70
N SER A 138 22.47 32.29 -8.51
CA SER A 138 22.45 33.75 -8.57
C SER A 138 21.89 34.33 -7.27
N CYS A 139 20.80 33.74 -6.75
CA CYS A 139 20.03 34.40 -5.68
C CYS A 139 19.88 33.62 -4.37
N PHE A 140 19.87 32.29 -4.40
CA PHE A 140 19.25 31.47 -3.36
C PHE A 140 20.20 30.46 -2.71
N HIS A 141 21.50 30.55 -2.99
CA HIS A 141 22.44 29.49 -2.61
C HIS A 141 22.57 29.26 -1.10
N ASP A 142 22.35 30.28 -0.28
CA ASP A 142 22.54 30.18 1.17
C ASP A 142 21.44 29.41 1.90
N PHE A 143 20.24 29.31 1.32
CA PHE A 143 19.09 28.67 1.97
C PHE A 143 18.33 27.68 1.08
N CYS A 144 18.70 27.57 -0.19
CA CYS A 144 18.24 26.53 -1.11
C CYS A 144 19.41 25.59 -1.45
N PRO A 145 19.54 24.43 -0.77
CA PRO A 145 20.54 23.42 -1.09
C PRO A 145 20.44 22.95 -2.55
N LEU A 146 21.59 22.58 -3.14
CA LEU A 146 21.62 22.04 -4.50
C LEU A 146 20.75 20.78 -4.63
N GLU A 147 20.69 19.93 -3.60
CA GLU A 147 19.83 18.72 -3.57
C GLU A 147 18.35 19.06 -3.84
N ASP A 148 17.84 20.21 -3.39
CA ASP A 148 16.43 20.59 -3.59
C ASP A 148 16.14 20.91 -5.08
N VAL A 149 17.12 21.44 -5.82
CA VAL A 149 17.02 21.67 -7.27
C VAL A 149 16.93 20.33 -8.01
N TYR A 150 17.80 19.38 -7.64
CA TYR A 150 17.80 18.04 -8.22
C TYR A 150 16.52 17.26 -7.86
N GLU A 151 16.02 17.41 -6.63
CA GLU A 151 14.74 16.82 -6.20
C GLU A 151 13.59 17.30 -7.10
N VAL A 152 13.46 18.61 -7.30
CA VAL A 152 12.42 19.20 -8.17
C VAL A 152 12.54 18.68 -9.60
N PHE A 153 13.76 18.72 -10.16
CA PHE A 153 14.03 18.27 -11.52
C PHE A 153 13.67 16.79 -11.74
N VAL A 154 14.12 15.92 -10.83
CA VAL A 154 13.83 14.48 -10.91
C VAL A 154 12.32 14.21 -10.74
N LYS A 155 11.65 14.83 -9.75
CA LYS A 155 10.19 14.69 -9.56
C LYS A 155 9.42 15.11 -10.82
N GLY A 156 9.84 16.19 -11.47
CA GLY A 156 9.27 16.65 -12.74
C GLY A 156 9.37 15.61 -13.85
N ILE A 157 10.57 15.06 -14.09
CA ILE A 157 10.77 14.03 -15.12
C ILE A 157 9.97 12.77 -14.82
N LEU A 158 10.00 12.29 -13.57
CA LEU A 158 9.30 11.06 -13.20
C LEU A 158 7.79 11.17 -13.36
N THR A 159 7.22 12.35 -13.12
CA THR A 159 5.77 12.56 -13.26
C THR A 159 5.33 12.91 -14.69
N SER A 160 6.27 13.13 -15.63
CA SER A 160 5.96 13.55 -17.00
C SER A 160 5.57 12.42 -17.96
N GLY A 161 5.38 11.19 -17.49
CA GLY A 161 5.06 10.02 -18.33
C GLY A 161 6.24 9.39 -19.08
N ARG A 162 7.46 9.91 -18.95
CA ARG A 162 8.60 9.54 -19.81
C ARG A 162 9.56 8.56 -19.17
N LEU A 163 9.11 7.31 -19.07
CA LEU A 163 9.87 6.21 -18.50
C LEU A 163 11.27 6.01 -19.08
N GLU A 164 11.44 6.26 -20.38
CA GLU A 164 12.74 6.12 -21.07
C GLU A 164 13.83 7.00 -20.44
N ARG A 165 13.43 8.13 -19.85
CA ARG A 165 14.35 9.07 -19.19
C ARG A 165 14.59 8.74 -17.72
N PHE A 166 14.05 7.62 -17.22
CA PHE A 166 14.32 7.19 -15.86
C PHE A 166 15.81 6.91 -15.63
N GLN A 167 16.47 6.20 -16.55
CA GLN A 167 17.90 5.89 -16.43
C GLN A 167 18.72 7.17 -16.21
N PHE A 168 18.39 8.22 -16.95
CA PHE A 168 18.97 9.54 -16.78
C PHE A 168 18.77 10.11 -15.36
N THR A 169 17.54 10.05 -14.82
CA THR A 169 17.28 10.51 -13.43
C THR A 169 17.99 9.68 -12.35
N SER A 170 18.27 8.40 -12.61
CA SER A 170 18.97 7.52 -11.65
C SER A 170 20.44 7.92 -11.43
N TYR A 171 21.02 8.73 -12.33
CA TYR A 171 22.36 9.27 -12.12
C TYR A 171 22.44 10.22 -10.92
N PHE A 172 21.32 10.86 -10.54
CA PHE A 172 21.27 11.84 -9.45
C PHE A 172 20.85 11.24 -8.10
N MET A 173 20.20 10.07 -8.10
CA MET A 173 19.60 9.44 -6.92
C MET A 173 20.47 8.31 -6.34
N GLN A 174 20.57 8.26 -5.01
CA GLN A 174 21.08 7.09 -4.31
C GLN A 174 19.97 6.04 -4.17
N LEU A 175 20.13 4.91 -4.85
CA LEU A 175 19.12 3.84 -4.88
C LEU A 175 19.42 2.66 -3.94
N ASP A 176 20.68 2.52 -3.53
CA ASP A 176 21.10 1.55 -2.53
C ASP A 176 21.92 2.26 -1.44
N PRO A 177 21.46 2.24 -0.17
CA PRO A 177 22.17 2.89 0.92
C PRO A 177 23.41 2.10 1.37
N ASN A 178 23.60 0.85 0.92
CA ASN A 178 24.79 0.06 1.23
C ASN A 178 25.99 0.37 0.33
N LEU A 179 25.74 1.08 -0.78
CA LEU A 179 26.80 1.44 -1.72
C LEU A 179 27.30 2.85 -1.41
N PRO A 180 28.63 3.08 -1.45
CA PRO A 180 29.18 4.42 -1.42
C PRO A 180 28.56 5.26 -2.54
N SER A 181 28.19 6.50 -2.22
CA SER A 181 27.37 7.31 -3.11
C SER A 181 27.92 8.72 -3.24
N ASN A 182 28.25 9.10 -4.47
CA ASN A 182 28.52 10.49 -4.87
C ASN A 182 27.25 11.12 -5.47
N LYS A 183 26.07 10.59 -5.11
CA LYS A 183 24.78 11.03 -5.64
C LYS A 183 24.35 12.31 -4.94
N LEU A 184 23.64 13.14 -5.67
CA LEU A 184 23.22 14.46 -5.21
C LEU A 184 21.94 14.40 -4.38
N ILE A 185 21.15 13.35 -4.56
CA ILE A 185 19.95 13.07 -3.78
C ILE A 185 20.22 11.85 -2.89
N SER A 186 20.03 12.05 -1.59
CA SER A 186 20.13 11.02 -0.55
C SER A 186 19.18 9.85 -0.79
N TYR A 187 19.46 8.71 -0.18
CA TYR A 187 18.62 7.51 -0.30
C TYR A 187 17.19 7.76 0.18
N ASP A 188 17.02 8.40 1.33
CA ASP A 188 15.69 8.64 1.91
C ASP A 188 14.82 9.53 0.99
N LYS A 189 15.39 10.63 0.47
CA LYS A 189 14.69 11.46 -0.52
C LYS A 189 14.43 10.72 -1.83
N SER A 190 15.36 9.87 -2.28
CA SER A 190 15.16 9.05 -3.48
C SER A 190 13.98 8.09 -3.31
N VAL A 191 13.83 7.49 -2.12
CA VAL A 191 12.68 6.65 -1.78
C VAL A 191 11.37 7.45 -1.79
N GLU A 192 11.35 8.65 -1.21
CA GLU A 192 10.17 9.54 -1.22
C GLU A 192 9.76 9.92 -2.65
N ILE A 193 10.72 10.37 -3.46
CA ILE A 193 10.52 10.72 -4.87
C ILE A 193 9.91 9.56 -5.66
N ILE A 194 10.47 8.36 -5.50
CA ILE A 194 9.98 7.16 -6.19
C ILE A 194 8.59 6.79 -5.72
N LEU A 195 8.33 6.86 -4.41
CA LEU A 195 7.02 6.57 -3.84
C LEU A 195 5.96 7.56 -4.35
N ASP A 196 6.24 8.86 -4.33
CA ASP A 196 5.36 9.92 -4.84
C ASP A 196 5.03 9.69 -6.32
N ALA A 197 6.06 9.42 -7.13
CA ALA A 197 5.89 9.12 -8.55
C ALA A 197 5.03 7.87 -8.75
N THR A 198 5.36 6.75 -8.10
CA THR A 198 4.58 5.51 -8.16
C THR A 198 3.11 5.76 -7.79
N GLN A 199 2.85 6.47 -6.69
CA GLN A 199 1.49 6.78 -6.25
C GLN A 199 0.75 7.66 -7.26
N HIS A 200 1.42 8.65 -7.86
CA HIS A 200 0.84 9.47 -8.92
C HIS A 200 0.32 8.62 -10.09
N TYR A 201 1.13 7.68 -10.61
CA TYR A 201 0.67 6.80 -11.70
C TYR A 201 -0.42 5.83 -11.26
N VAL A 202 -0.29 5.20 -10.09
CA VAL A 202 -1.31 4.28 -9.57
C VAL A 202 -2.64 5.00 -9.40
N ASN A 203 -2.65 6.19 -8.81
CA ASN A 203 -3.85 6.97 -8.56
C ASN A 203 -4.47 7.55 -9.84
N SER A 204 -3.66 7.79 -10.88
CA SER A 204 -4.13 8.23 -12.19
C SER A 204 -4.72 7.11 -13.05
N ALA A 205 -4.47 5.84 -12.69
CA ALA A 205 -4.99 4.71 -13.44
C ALA A 205 -6.52 4.60 -13.32
N LYS A 206 -7.20 4.37 -14.45
CA LYS A 206 -8.67 4.14 -14.49
C LYS A 206 -9.06 2.69 -14.20
N SER A 207 -8.08 1.79 -14.15
CA SER A 207 -8.25 0.36 -13.97
C SER A 207 -7.09 -0.20 -13.15
N VAL A 208 -7.34 -1.36 -12.54
CA VAL A 208 -6.36 -2.23 -11.86
C VAL A 208 -5.24 -2.74 -12.78
N THR A 209 -5.38 -2.57 -14.09
CA THR A 209 -4.38 -2.91 -15.12
C THR A 209 -4.24 -1.78 -16.13
N GLY A 210 -3.04 -1.63 -16.70
CA GLY A 210 -2.75 -0.67 -17.75
C GLY A 210 -1.33 -0.11 -17.64
N GLU A 211 -0.98 0.72 -18.61
CA GLU A 211 0.36 1.31 -18.74
C GLU A 211 0.80 2.10 -17.50
N PHE A 212 -0.12 2.81 -16.85
CA PHE A 212 0.13 3.52 -15.59
C PHE A 212 0.60 2.57 -14.47
N ILE A 213 -0.07 1.42 -14.32
CA ILE A 213 0.28 0.43 -13.29
C ILE A 213 1.62 -0.25 -13.61
N ASP A 214 1.89 -0.52 -14.89
CA ASP A 214 3.16 -1.12 -15.30
C ASP A 214 4.33 -0.13 -15.16
N THR A 215 4.07 1.15 -15.38
CA THR A 215 5.00 2.26 -15.09
C THR A 215 5.33 2.34 -13.60
N ALA A 216 4.29 2.32 -12.75
CA ALA A 216 4.45 2.30 -11.30
C ALA A 216 5.31 1.11 -10.82
N LYS A 217 5.08 -0.10 -11.37
CA LYS A 217 5.90 -1.29 -11.06
C LYS A 217 7.36 -1.12 -11.48
N LYS A 218 7.62 -0.54 -12.66
CA LYS A 218 8.99 -0.28 -13.12
C LYS A 218 9.73 0.61 -12.11
N TYR A 219 9.13 1.71 -11.68
CA TYR A 219 9.72 2.60 -10.65
C TYR A 219 10.03 1.88 -9.33
N LEU A 220 9.12 1.04 -8.85
CA LEU A 220 9.37 0.26 -7.62
C LEU A 220 10.45 -0.81 -7.78
N ALA A 221 10.65 -1.35 -8.99
CA ALA A 221 11.65 -2.37 -9.26
C ALA A 221 13.08 -1.82 -9.29
N ILE A 222 13.24 -0.50 -9.50
CA ILE A 222 14.54 0.16 -9.52
C ILE A 222 15.20 0.18 -8.15
N LEU A 223 14.40 0.38 -7.10
CA LEU A 223 14.85 0.11 -5.74
C LEU A 223 14.99 -1.41 -5.66
N GLY A 224 16.19 -1.91 -5.93
CA GLY A 224 16.49 -3.35 -5.89
C GLY A 224 15.96 -3.97 -4.58
N GLU A 225 15.67 -5.26 -4.60
CA GLU A 225 14.85 -5.89 -3.54
C GLU A 225 15.38 -5.64 -2.12
N SER A 226 16.70 -5.66 -1.94
CA SER A 226 17.37 -5.32 -0.67
C SER A 226 17.06 -3.90 -0.19
N ALA A 227 17.14 -2.90 -1.06
CA ALA A 227 16.84 -1.51 -0.73
C ALA A 227 15.33 -1.32 -0.50
N ALA A 228 14.49 -1.82 -1.40
CA ALA A 228 13.02 -1.74 -1.24
C ALA A 228 12.53 -2.38 0.07
N SER A 229 13.22 -3.41 0.57
CA SER A 229 12.86 -4.07 1.83
C SER A 229 13.06 -3.20 3.09
N ARG A 230 13.80 -2.09 3.00
CA ARG A 230 14.00 -1.18 4.15
C ARG A 230 12.96 -0.05 4.20
N ALA A 231 12.42 0.33 3.04
CA ALA A 231 11.43 1.38 2.93
C ALA A 231 10.00 0.86 3.18
N LYS A 232 9.43 1.18 4.36
CA LYS A 232 8.05 0.78 4.73
C LYS A 232 7.01 1.28 3.70
N GLY A 233 7.15 2.51 3.21
CA GLY A 233 6.25 3.08 2.21
C GLY A 233 6.25 2.29 0.89
N ILE A 234 7.44 1.91 0.42
CA ILE A 234 7.62 1.09 -0.79
C ILE A 234 6.98 -0.30 -0.64
N LYS A 235 7.16 -0.96 0.51
CA LYS A 235 6.47 -2.24 0.79
C LYS A 235 4.95 -2.11 0.75
N LYS A 236 4.42 -1.06 1.39
CA LYS A 236 2.97 -0.80 1.40
C LYS A 236 2.44 -0.60 -0.01
N GLU A 237 3.15 0.18 -0.83
CA GLU A 237 2.75 0.44 -2.21
C GLU A 237 2.89 -0.80 -3.12
N LYS A 238 3.97 -1.60 -2.97
CA LYS A 238 4.11 -2.91 -3.64
C LYS A 238 2.93 -3.83 -3.28
N GLY A 239 2.57 -3.92 -2.00
CA GLY A 239 1.43 -4.68 -1.52
C GLY A 239 0.11 -4.20 -2.13
N PHE A 240 -0.09 -2.87 -2.18
CA PHE A 240 -1.27 -2.28 -2.82
C PHE A 240 -1.39 -2.67 -4.30
N ILE A 241 -0.30 -2.59 -5.06
CA ILE A 241 -0.28 -3.02 -6.48
C ILE A 241 -0.52 -4.54 -6.61
N GLU A 242 0.03 -5.36 -5.72
CA GLU A 242 -0.28 -6.80 -5.69
C GLU A 242 -1.77 -7.05 -5.45
N ALA A 243 -2.39 -6.31 -4.51
CA ALA A 243 -3.81 -6.40 -4.23
C ALA A 243 -4.67 -6.07 -5.46
N LEU A 244 -4.35 -4.99 -6.18
CA LEU A 244 -5.02 -4.66 -7.45
C LEU A 244 -4.92 -5.82 -8.45
N SER A 245 -3.74 -6.45 -8.57
CA SER A 245 -3.58 -7.62 -9.45
C SER A 245 -4.38 -8.83 -8.98
N ILE A 246 -4.53 -9.04 -7.66
CA ILE A 246 -5.33 -10.15 -7.12
C ILE A 246 -6.81 -9.92 -7.41
N LEU A 247 -7.31 -8.71 -7.16
CA LEU A 247 -8.69 -8.30 -7.43
C LEU A 247 -9.06 -8.57 -8.89
N ASN A 248 -8.21 -8.13 -9.83
CA ASN A 248 -8.46 -8.37 -11.25
C ASN A 248 -8.38 -9.87 -11.61
N LYS A 249 -7.20 -10.47 -11.43
CA LYS A 249 -6.89 -11.80 -12.00
C LYS A 249 -7.66 -12.94 -11.33
N HIS A 250 -7.98 -12.81 -10.05
CA HIS A 250 -8.60 -13.88 -9.29
C HIS A 250 -10.06 -13.64 -8.96
N PHE A 251 -10.52 -12.40 -8.95
CA PHE A 251 -11.90 -12.08 -8.58
C PHE A 251 -12.68 -11.37 -9.70
N ASN A 252 -12.03 -11.03 -10.82
CA ASN A 252 -12.62 -10.23 -11.90
C ASN A 252 -13.28 -8.95 -11.36
N PHE A 253 -12.68 -8.38 -10.33
CA PHE A 253 -13.19 -7.20 -9.63
C PHE A 253 -12.36 -6.00 -10.07
N ASN A 254 -12.96 -5.15 -10.90
CA ASN A 254 -12.32 -3.93 -11.39
C ASN A 254 -12.77 -2.73 -10.55
N ILE A 255 -11.80 -2.07 -9.92
CA ILE A 255 -12.01 -0.85 -9.14
C ILE A 255 -10.88 0.14 -9.46
N PRO A 256 -11.17 1.43 -9.68
CA PRO A 256 -10.13 2.46 -9.81
C PRO A 256 -9.22 2.43 -8.58
N PRO A 257 -7.88 2.41 -8.73
CA PRO A 257 -6.97 2.35 -7.59
C PRO A 257 -7.15 3.50 -6.60
N ILE A 258 -7.44 4.71 -7.08
CA ILE A 258 -7.73 5.86 -6.21
C ILE A 258 -8.96 5.62 -5.33
N GLN A 259 -10.01 5.00 -5.88
CA GLN A 259 -11.22 4.66 -5.11
C GLN A 259 -10.88 3.63 -4.03
N LEU A 260 -10.14 2.57 -4.37
CA LEU A 260 -9.72 1.55 -3.39
C LEU A 260 -8.86 2.15 -2.27
N ARG A 261 -8.01 3.14 -2.58
CA ARG A 261 -7.17 3.81 -1.58
C ARG A 261 -8.01 4.61 -0.56
N LEU A 262 -9.11 5.22 -1.01
CA LEU A 262 -10.00 6.03 -0.17
C LEU A 262 -11.00 5.20 0.67
N MET A 263 -11.10 3.89 0.45
CA MET A 263 -12.01 2.99 1.17
C MET A 263 -11.43 2.57 2.54
N GLU A 264 -11.04 3.47 3.43
CA GLU A 264 -10.34 3.10 4.68
C GLU A 264 -11.22 2.27 5.65
N ASP A 265 -12.46 2.70 5.91
CA ASP A 265 -13.37 2.03 6.86
C ASP A 265 -14.21 0.89 6.25
N SER A 266 -14.26 0.82 4.91
CA SER A 266 -15.16 -0.10 4.19
C SER A 266 -14.42 -1.24 3.48
N LYS A 267 -13.14 -1.50 3.79
CA LYS A 267 -12.39 -2.59 3.14
C LYS A 267 -12.98 -3.96 3.40
N ILE A 268 -13.65 -4.18 4.53
CA ILE A 268 -14.37 -5.43 4.78
C ILE A 268 -15.54 -5.58 3.81
N GLN A 269 -16.23 -4.48 3.47
CA GLN A 269 -17.30 -4.51 2.47
C GLN A 269 -16.79 -4.95 1.08
N LEU A 270 -15.52 -4.70 0.75
CA LEU A 270 -14.90 -5.22 -0.48
C LEU A 270 -14.95 -6.75 -0.54
N ILE A 271 -14.72 -7.44 0.59
CA ILE A 271 -14.82 -8.92 0.66
C ILE A 271 -16.25 -9.33 0.34
N HIS A 272 -17.24 -8.70 0.98
CA HIS A 272 -18.65 -9.01 0.75
C HIS A 272 -19.09 -8.72 -0.69
N GLN A 273 -18.63 -7.61 -1.30
CA GLN A 273 -18.90 -7.29 -2.69
C GLN A 273 -18.33 -8.34 -3.66
N ILE A 274 -17.12 -8.84 -3.40
CA ILE A 274 -16.51 -9.92 -4.19
C ILE A 274 -17.30 -11.24 -4.04
N LEU A 275 -17.73 -11.57 -2.82
CA LEU A 275 -18.52 -12.77 -2.56
C LEU A 275 -19.92 -12.68 -3.21
N ALA A 276 -20.53 -11.51 -3.21
CA ALA A 276 -21.81 -11.26 -3.85
C ALA A 276 -21.72 -11.35 -5.38
N SER A 277 -20.64 -10.85 -5.98
CA SER A 277 -20.46 -10.88 -7.43
C SER A 277 -20.08 -12.25 -7.99
N SER A 278 -19.49 -13.13 -7.17
CA SER A 278 -19.08 -14.46 -7.60
C SER A 278 -19.43 -15.54 -6.56
N PRO A 279 -20.41 -16.41 -6.84
CA PRO A 279 -20.87 -17.45 -5.92
C PRO A 279 -19.81 -18.45 -5.47
N THR A 280 -18.68 -18.56 -6.19
CA THR A 280 -17.59 -19.51 -5.86
C THR A 280 -16.30 -18.83 -5.40
N ALA A 281 -16.29 -17.49 -5.25
CA ALA A 281 -15.10 -16.75 -4.86
C ALA A 281 -14.52 -17.21 -3.51
N TYR A 282 -15.36 -17.59 -2.55
CA TYR A 282 -14.94 -18.04 -1.22
C TYR A 282 -13.99 -19.26 -1.25
N LYS A 283 -14.01 -20.04 -2.34
CA LYS A 283 -13.10 -21.18 -2.54
C LYS A 283 -11.64 -20.75 -2.77
N LYS A 284 -11.42 -19.49 -3.16
CA LYS A 284 -10.09 -18.89 -3.42
C LYS A 284 -9.46 -18.37 -2.12
N THR A 285 -9.55 -19.12 -1.03
CA THR A 285 -9.12 -18.72 0.34
C THR A 285 -7.71 -18.15 0.38
N ARG A 286 -6.74 -18.79 -0.27
CA ARG A 286 -5.34 -18.31 -0.31
C ARG A 286 -5.21 -16.92 -0.94
N LYS A 287 -6.05 -16.58 -1.92
CA LYS A 287 -6.04 -15.27 -2.58
C LYS A 287 -6.67 -14.20 -1.71
N PHE A 288 -7.75 -14.54 -1.00
CA PHE A 288 -8.33 -13.65 0.01
C PHE A 288 -7.36 -13.35 1.16
N ILE A 289 -6.59 -14.34 1.64
CA ILE A 289 -5.56 -14.11 2.68
C ILE A 289 -4.50 -13.13 2.18
N LYS A 290 -3.98 -13.33 0.97
CA LYS A 290 -3.01 -12.41 0.37
C LYS A 290 -3.58 -10.99 0.22
N LEU A 291 -4.81 -10.88 -0.29
CA LEU A 291 -5.52 -9.61 -0.46
C LEU A 291 -5.68 -8.88 0.89
N THR A 292 -6.08 -9.62 1.92
CA THR A 292 -6.31 -9.10 3.28
C THR A 292 -5.04 -8.51 3.87
N ARG A 293 -3.91 -9.22 3.76
CA ARG A 293 -2.60 -8.74 4.22
C ARG A 293 -2.10 -7.54 3.42
N ALA A 294 -2.28 -7.57 2.11
CA ALA A 294 -1.81 -6.53 1.20
C ALA A 294 -2.54 -5.19 1.41
N LEU A 295 -3.85 -5.22 1.63
CA LEU A 295 -4.69 -4.03 1.84
C LEU A 295 -4.90 -3.64 3.30
N LYS A 296 -4.48 -4.50 4.23
CA LYS A 296 -4.75 -4.39 5.68
C LYS A 296 -6.26 -4.20 5.92
N ILE A 297 -7.06 -5.14 5.42
CA ILE A 297 -8.53 -5.03 5.38
C ILE A 297 -9.15 -4.82 6.76
N PHE A 298 -8.57 -5.43 7.79
CA PHE A 298 -9.04 -5.38 9.18
C PHE A 298 -8.26 -4.37 10.05
N GLY A 299 -7.53 -3.45 9.40
CA GLY A 299 -6.69 -2.46 10.09
C GLY A 299 -5.30 -2.97 10.47
N ASP A 300 -4.48 -2.04 10.95
CA ASP A 300 -3.08 -2.26 11.35
C ASP A 300 -2.88 -2.55 12.84
N GLU A 301 -3.90 -2.27 13.65
CA GLU A 301 -3.85 -2.45 15.11
C GLU A 301 -4.05 -3.91 15.52
N SER A 302 -4.79 -4.66 14.70
CA SER A 302 -5.11 -6.06 14.92
C SER A 302 -3.97 -6.98 14.45
N SER A 303 -3.68 -8.04 15.22
CA SER A 303 -2.68 -9.03 14.82
C SER A 303 -3.06 -9.77 13.52
N ASP A 304 -2.07 -10.24 12.75
CA ASP A 304 -2.33 -11.01 11.52
C ASP A 304 -3.21 -12.24 11.79
N GLU A 305 -3.09 -12.84 12.98
CA GLU A 305 -3.90 -13.98 13.43
C GLU A 305 -5.38 -13.61 13.54
N VAL A 306 -5.71 -12.51 14.22
CA VAL A 306 -7.10 -12.02 14.37
C VAL A 306 -7.70 -11.68 13.01
N ASN A 307 -6.92 -11.02 12.15
CA ASN A 307 -7.36 -10.61 10.81
C ASN A 307 -7.68 -11.82 9.93
N ILE A 308 -6.84 -12.86 9.97
CA ILE A 308 -7.05 -14.08 9.19
C ILE A 308 -8.21 -14.90 9.76
N ALA A 309 -8.34 -14.98 11.07
CA ALA A 309 -9.47 -15.63 11.72
C ALA A 309 -10.81 -15.00 11.32
N GLY A 310 -10.88 -13.66 11.33
CA GLY A 310 -12.04 -12.90 10.88
C GLY A 310 -12.37 -13.17 9.41
N LEU A 311 -11.36 -13.15 8.53
CA LEU A 311 -11.54 -13.51 7.12
C LEU A 311 -12.07 -14.94 6.95
N LEU A 312 -11.46 -15.92 7.62
CA LEU A 312 -11.86 -17.33 7.50
C LEU A 312 -13.28 -17.54 8.00
N THR A 313 -13.70 -16.81 9.04
CA THR A 313 -15.07 -16.80 9.55
C THR A 313 -16.04 -16.27 8.51
N ILE A 314 -15.75 -15.13 7.87
CA ILE A 314 -16.59 -14.58 6.78
C ILE A 314 -16.72 -15.57 5.62
N LEU A 315 -15.59 -16.11 5.15
CA LEU A 315 -15.59 -17.08 4.04
C LEU A 315 -16.31 -18.39 4.39
N GLY A 316 -16.21 -18.82 5.65
CA GLY A 316 -16.86 -20.02 6.17
C GLY A 316 -18.36 -19.86 6.29
N ASN A 317 -18.83 -18.73 6.85
CA ASN A 317 -20.26 -18.41 6.91
C ASN A 317 -20.86 -18.38 5.50
N TYR A 318 -20.18 -17.75 4.54
CA TYR A 318 -20.64 -17.74 3.15
C TYR A 318 -20.66 -19.14 2.52
N ALA A 319 -19.67 -19.99 2.80
CA ALA A 319 -19.69 -21.38 2.36
C ALA A 319 -20.83 -22.19 2.99
N TYR A 320 -21.13 -21.94 4.27
CA TYR A 320 -22.23 -22.56 5.01
C TYR A 320 -23.60 -22.20 4.42
N GLU A 321 -23.86 -20.91 4.20
CA GLU A 321 -25.09 -20.40 3.59
C GLU A 321 -25.34 -21.00 2.19
N ARG A 322 -24.26 -21.28 1.46
CA ARG A 322 -24.29 -21.92 0.14
C ARG A 322 -24.32 -23.45 0.21
N GLN A 323 -24.47 -24.03 1.40
CA GLN A 323 -24.48 -25.48 1.66
C GLN A 323 -23.18 -26.20 1.22
N ASP A 324 -22.06 -25.48 1.06
CA ASP A 324 -20.73 -26.08 0.85
C ASP A 324 -20.06 -26.39 2.19
N TYR A 325 -20.65 -27.37 2.89
CA TYR A 325 -20.19 -27.82 4.20
C TYR A 325 -18.78 -28.41 4.16
N TYR A 326 -18.37 -29.00 3.04
CA TYR A 326 -17.02 -29.54 2.88
C TYR A 326 -15.96 -28.44 2.92
N HIS A 327 -16.18 -27.34 2.18
CA HIS A 327 -15.27 -26.21 2.22
C HIS A 327 -15.28 -25.52 3.57
N CYS A 328 -16.46 -25.31 4.17
CA CYS A 328 -16.58 -24.72 5.50
C CYS A 328 -15.82 -25.53 6.57
N TRP A 329 -15.92 -26.86 6.53
CA TRP A 329 -15.14 -27.78 7.36
C TRP A 329 -13.63 -27.63 7.14
N ASN A 330 -13.19 -27.50 5.88
CA ASN A 330 -11.78 -27.27 5.58
C ASN A 330 -11.26 -25.96 6.18
N LEU A 331 -12.05 -24.90 6.18
CA LEU A 331 -11.70 -23.63 6.82
C LEU A 331 -11.60 -23.78 8.34
N CYS A 332 -12.55 -24.48 8.98
CA CYS A 332 -12.48 -24.78 10.42
C CYS A 332 -11.22 -25.56 10.79
N LYS A 333 -10.80 -26.54 9.96
CA LYS A 333 -9.54 -27.25 10.17
C LYS A 333 -8.32 -26.34 10.12
N ILE A 334 -8.33 -25.31 9.26
CA ILE A 334 -7.25 -24.32 9.21
C ILE A 334 -7.23 -23.50 10.49
N ILE A 335 -8.39 -23.02 10.95
CA ILE A 335 -8.56 -22.28 12.21
C ILE A 335 -7.98 -23.07 13.40
N ILE A 336 -8.40 -24.34 13.55
CA ILE A 336 -7.93 -25.19 14.64
C ILE A 336 -6.43 -25.46 14.53
N LYS A 337 -5.93 -25.78 13.33
CA LYS A 337 -4.51 -26.13 13.13
C LYS A 337 -3.58 -24.95 13.43
N GLN A 338 -4.00 -23.72 13.12
CA GLN A 338 -3.23 -22.50 13.36
C GLN A 338 -3.55 -21.85 14.71
N ASN A 339 -4.45 -22.44 15.51
CA ASN A 339 -4.92 -21.91 16.78
C ASN A 339 -5.48 -20.47 16.71
N TYR A 340 -6.24 -20.18 15.66
CA TYR A 340 -6.90 -18.88 15.50
C TYR A 340 -8.13 -18.78 16.41
N THR A 341 -7.92 -18.34 17.65
CA THR A 341 -8.90 -18.40 18.74
C THR A 341 -10.21 -17.65 18.44
N THR A 342 -10.14 -16.49 17.79
CA THR A 342 -11.31 -15.67 17.42
C THR A 342 -12.20 -16.31 16.34
N GLY A 343 -11.76 -17.39 15.70
CA GLY A 343 -12.54 -18.16 14.72
C GLY A 343 -13.50 -19.19 15.33
N TRP A 344 -13.69 -19.18 16.65
CA TRP A 344 -14.46 -20.19 17.38
C TRP A 344 -15.93 -20.27 16.96
N LYS A 345 -16.58 -19.14 16.65
CA LYS A 345 -18.00 -19.07 16.23
C LYS A 345 -18.28 -19.88 14.96
N LEU A 346 -17.33 -19.89 14.01
CA LEU A 346 -17.46 -20.72 12.80
C LEU A 346 -17.35 -22.22 13.13
N CYS A 347 -16.44 -22.58 14.04
CA CYS A 347 -16.26 -23.96 14.48
C CYS A 347 -17.50 -24.46 15.22
N GLU A 348 -18.12 -23.63 16.05
CA GLU A 348 -19.40 -23.93 16.67
C GLU A 348 -20.50 -24.17 15.62
N LEU A 349 -20.69 -23.23 14.68
CA LEU A 349 -21.71 -23.34 13.62
C LEU A 349 -21.57 -24.67 12.85
N MET A 350 -20.37 -24.99 12.39
CA MET A 350 -20.11 -26.25 11.69
C MET A 350 -20.19 -27.47 12.60
N GLY A 351 -19.78 -27.33 13.86
CA GLY A 351 -19.86 -28.35 14.89
C GLY A 351 -21.30 -28.71 15.23
N ASN A 352 -22.25 -27.78 15.15
CA ASN A 352 -23.67 -28.04 15.38
C ASN A 352 -24.43 -28.42 14.10
N SER A 353 -23.79 -28.35 12.92
CA SER A 353 -24.44 -28.62 11.66
C SER A 353 -24.87 -30.10 11.52
N PRO A 354 -26.13 -30.37 11.11
CA PRO A 354 -26.59 -31.73 10.82
C PRO A 354 -25.94 -32.31 9.57
N ALA A 355 -25.40 -31.47 8.68
CA ALA A 355 -24.71 -31.92 7.47
C ALA A 355 -23.35 -32.59 7.77
N LEU A 356 -22.80 -32.38 8.97
CA LEU A 356 -21.55 -32.99 9.40
C LEU A 356 -21.80 -34.41 9.94
N LYS A 357 -21.67 -35.40 9.05
CA LYS A 357 -21.89 -36.83 9.35
C LYS A 357 -20.99 -37.39 10.46
N SER A 358 -19.76 -36.88 10.59
CA SER A 358 -18.80 -37.43 11.55
C SER A 358 -18.98 -36.79 12.94
N HIS A 359 -19.53 -37.55 13.88
CA HIS A 359 -19.64 -37.12 15.28
C HIS A 359 -18.29 -36.73 15.88
N LYS A 360 -17.23 -37.52 15.62
CA LYS A 360 -15.86 -37.21 16.05
C LYS A 360 -15.35 -35.86 15.54
N SER A 361 -15.63 -35.54 14.27
CA SER A 361 -15.25 -34.24 13.69
C SER A 361 -16.04 -33.09 14.34
N GLY A 362 -17.34 -33.28 14.57
CA GLY A 362 -18.18 -32.29 15.24
C GLY A 362 -17.75 -32.01 16.67
N ILE A 363 -17.44 -33.07 17.45
CA ILE A 363 -16.89 -32.94 18.80
C ILE A 363 -15.59 -32.13 18.76
N LYS A 364 -14.66 -32.45 17.85
CA LYS A 364 -13.39 -31.71 17.73
C LYS A 364 -13.60 -30.21 17.49
N LEU A 365 -14.57 -29.83 16.65
CA LEU A 365 -14.90 -28.42 16.40
C LEU A 365 -15.47 -27.74 17.64
N LEU A 366 -16.45 -28.38 18.27
CA LEU A 366 -17.13 -27.83 19.44
C LEU A 366 -16.18 -27.74 20.64
N THR A 367 -15.27 -28.71 20.81
CA THR A 367 -14.21 -28.64 21.82
C THR A 367 -13.35 -27.40 21.60
N PHE A 368 -12.90 -27.14 20.37
CA PHE A 368 -12.17 -25.92 20.08
C PHE A 368 -13.00 -24.67 20.40
N ALA A 369 -14.31 -24.68 20.08
CA ALA A 369 -15.18 -23.57 20.37
C ALA A 369 -15.31 -23.30 21.88
N VAL A 370 -15.57 -24.32 22.70
CA VAL A 370 -15.64 -24.19 24.18
C VAL A 370 -14.36 -23.59 24.77
N HIS A 371 -13.20 -24.03 24.30
CA HIS A 371 -11.92 -23.58 24.86
C HIS A 371 -11.63 -22.10 24.61
N ASN A 372 -12.23 -21.52 23.56
CA ASN A 372 -11.94 -20.16 23.10
C ASN A 372 -13.16 -19.22 23.18
N CYS A 373 -14.28 -19.71 23.69
CA CYS A 373 -15.48 -18.92 23.90
C CYS A 373 -15.29 -18.01 25.13
N ASP A 374 -15.57 -16.74 24.94
CA ASP A 374 -15.51 -15.67 25.94
C ASP A 374 -16.86 -15.41 26.61
N GLU A 375 -17.95 -15.95 26.05
CA GLU A 375 -19.33 -15.76 26.50
C GLU A 375 -19.77 -16.95 27.39
N GLN A 376 -19.87 -16.73 28.71
CA GLN A 376 -20.19 -17.81 29.68
C GLN A 376 -21.49 -18.56 29.37
N GLU A 377 -22.53 -17.86 28.91
CA GLU A 377 -23.82 -18.47 28.56
C GLU A 377 -23.69 -19.42 27.35
N HIS A 378 -22.90 -19.04 26.34
CA HIS A 378 -22.63 -19.86 25.15
C HIS A 378 -21.84 -21.14 25.48
N ILE A 379 -20.94 -21.08 26.47
CA ILE A 379 -20.14 -22.25 26.87
C ILE A 379 -21.04 -23.43 27.26
N ILE A 380 -22.12 -23.18 28.00
CA ILE A 380 -23.05 -24.22 28.44
C ILE A 380 -23.75 -24.85 27.23
N GLU A 381 -24.20 -24.05 26.26
CA GLU A 381 -24.87 -24.53 25.05
C GLU A 381 -23.95 -25.39 24.17
N ILE A 382 -22.69 -24.99 24.04
CA ILE A 382 -21.69 -25.75 23.29
C ILE A 382 -21.39 -27.08 24.01
N LEU A 383 -21.26 -27.07 25.34
CA LEU A 383 -21.06 -28.29 26.14
C LEU A 383 -22.24 -29.28 26.00
N LEU A 384 -23.47 -28.79 26.01
CA LEU A 384 -24.66 -29.62 25.75
C LEU A 384 -24.63 -30.22 24.34
N SER A 385 -24.16 -29.47 23.35
CA SER A 385 -23.99 -29.96 21.98
C SER A 385 -22.88 -31.00 21.86
N ILE A 386 -21.77 -30.85 22.60
CA ILE A 386 -20.73 -31.88 22.72
C ILE A 386 -21.32 -33.16 23.30
N ARG A 387 -22.04 -33.07 24.43
CA ARG A 387 -22.66 -34.23 25.09
C ARG A 387 -23.56 -35.00 24.12
N ARG A 388 -24.48 -34.32 23.42
CA ARG A 388 -25.37 -34.95 22.43
C ARG A 388 -24.60 -35.71 21.35
N ARG A 389 -23.48 -35.16 20.86
CA ARG A 389 -22.66 -35.84 19.84
C ARG A 389 -21.85 -37.00 20.40
N VAL A 390 -21.40 -36.91 21.65
CA VAL A 390 -20.70 -38.00 22.35
C VAL A 390 -21.65 -39.17 22.56
N ASP A 391 -22.88 -38.92 23.03
CA ASP A 391 -23.91 -39.94 23.23
C ASP A 391 -24.21 -40.67 21.90
N ALA A 392 -24.39 -39.92 20.81
CA ALA A 392 -24.59 -40.49 19.48
C ALA A 392 -23.39 -41.31 18.98
N LEU A 393 -22.16 -40.84 19.21
CA LEU A 393 -20.95 -41.60 18.85
C LEU A 393 -20.84 -42.90 19.65
N TYR A 394 -21.20 -42.90 20.93
CA TYR A 394 -21.24 -44.12 21.74
C TYR A 394 -22.24 -45.12 21.18
N VAL A 395 -23.43 -44.66 20.78
CA VAL A 395 -24.45 -45.50 20.13
C VAL A 395 -23.90 -46.11 18.84
N GLU A 396 -23.26 -45.32 17.96
CA GLU A 396 -22.65 -45.83 16.73
C GLU A 396 -21.57 -46.88 16.99
N LEU A 397 -20.68 -46.65 17.96
CA LEU A 397 -19.61 -47.59 18.31
C LEU A 397 -20.14 -48.90 18.89
N ILE A 398 -21.22 -48.84 19.66
CA ILE A 398 -21.89 -50.04 20.20
C ILE A 398 -22.56 -50.80 19.06
N ALA A 399 -23.31 -50.10 18.20
CA ALA A 399 -23.92 -50.71 17.03
C ALA A 399 -22.86 -51.38 16.14
N GLU A 400 -21.73 -50.72 15.86
CA GLU A 400 -20.64 -51.30 15.10
C GLU A 400 -20.07 -52.57 15.75
N LYS A 401 -19.90 -52.59 17.08
CA LYS A 401 -19.41 -53.77 17.81
C LYS A 401 -20.43 -54.91 17.85
N VAL A 402 -21.71 -54.61 18.03
CA VAL A 402 -22.79 -55.59 18.13
C VAL A 402 -23.11 -56.19 16.76
N PHE A 403 -23.21 -55.36 15.72
CA PHE A 403 -23.67 -55.78 14.39
C PHE A 403 -22.55 -56.23 13.42
N LYS A 404 -21.26 -55.98 13.70
CA LYS A 404 -20.15 -56.58 12.91
C LYS A 404 -19.85 -58.03 13.28
N ASN A 405 -20.47 -58.55 14.33
CA ASN A 405 -20.32 -59.95 14.67
C ASN A 405 -21.24 -60.76 13.74
N ASN A 406 -20.68 -61.49 12.77
CA ASN A 406 -21.46 -62.32 11.84
C ASN A 406 -22.34 -63.35 12.58
N ASP A 407 -21.94 -63.73 13.78
CA ASP A 407 -22.73 -64.58 14.68
C ASP A 407 -24.02 -63.88 15.12
N PHE A 408 -24.03 -62.56 15.29
CA PHE A 408 -25.20 -61.81 15.77
C PHE A 408 -26.32 -61.79 14.73
N VAL A 409 -26.01 -61.58 13.45
CA VAL A 409 -27.02 -61.60 12.37
C VAL A 409 -27.58 -63.01 12.16
N ALA A 410 -26.73 -64.04 12.21
CA ALA A 410 -27.16 -65.44 12.13
C ALA A 410 -28.02 -65.87 13.34
N ILE A 411 -27.67 -65.41 14.56
CA ILE A 411 -28.44 -65.67 15.78
C ILE A 411 -29.81 -64.97 15.74
N LEU A 412 -29.87 -63.75 15.18
CA LEU A 412 -31.13 -63.00 15.02
C LEU A 412 -32.10 -63.68 14.05
N GLU A 413 -31.61 -64.23 12.94
CA GLU A 413 -32.44 -64.95 11.94
C GLU A 413 -32.92 -66.32 12.46
N GLU A 414 -32.09 -67.01 13.25
CA GLU A 414 -32.40 -68.37 13.72
C GLU A 414 -33.21 -68.40 15.04
N ASN A 415 -33.22 -67.29 15.80
CA ASN A 415 -33.79 -67.29 17.16
C ASN A 415 -34.63 -66.05 17.49
N ALA A 416 -35.56 -65.64 16.63
CA ALA A 416 -36.52 -64.55 16.90
C ALA A 416 -37.21 -64.65 18.28
N ASN A 417 -37.48 -65.86 18.77
CA ASN A 417 -38.12 -66.13 20.07
C ASN A 417 -37.14 -66.22 21.26
N LYS A 418 -35.81 -66.21 21.05
CA LYS A 418 -34.81 -66.18 22.14
C LYS A 418 -34.10 -64.81 22.28
N LEU A 419 -34.47 -63.85 21.44
CA LEU A 419 -33.92 -62.50 21.46
C LEU A 419 -34.17 -61.79 22.82
N GLU A 420 -35.35 -61.98 23.41
CA GLU A 420 -35.74 -61.40 24.70
C GLU A 420 -34.73 -61.77 25.80
N ASN A 421 -34.38 -63.06 25.90
CA ASN A 421 -33.38 -63.54 26.88
C ASN A 421 -31.96 -63.06 26.57
N TYR A 422 -31.59 -62.88 25.30
CA TYR A 422 -30.26 -62.36 24.94
C TYR A 422 -30.10 -60.89 25.36
N PHE A 423 -31.15 -60.08 25.17
CA PHE A 423 -31.15 -58.69 25.62
C PHE A 423 -31.07 -58.61 27.15
N ASP A 424 -31.85 -59.41 27.87
CA ASP A 424 -31.88 -59.40 29.34
C ASP A 424 -30.59 -59.93 29.99
N GLU A 425 -30.00 -60.99 29.44
CA GLU A 425 -28.81 -61.62 30.05
C GLU A 425 -27.48 -60.98 29.64
N ARG A 426 -27.40 -60.37 28.45
CA ARG A 426 -26.12 -59.86 27.92
C ARG A 426 -26.09 -58.37 27.60
N ILE A 427 -27.20 -57.74 27.23
CA ILE A 427 -27.19 -56.32 26.85
C ILE A 427 -27.63 -55.43 28.02
N PHE A 428 -28.72 -55.76 28.72
CA PHE A 428 -29.19 -55.04 29.90
C PHE A 428 -28.13 -54.89 31.00
N PRO A 429 -27.30 -55.90 31.33
CA PRO A 429 -26.23 -55.74 32.33
C PRO A 429 -25.08 -54.84 31.89
N LEU A 430 -24.94 -54.59 30.58
CA LEU A 430 -23.92 -53.70 29.99
C LEU A 430 -24.43 -52.26 29.80
N VAL A 431 -25.71 -52.02 30.08
CA VAL A 431 -26.39 -50.73 29.96
C VAL A 431 -26.74 -50.22 31.35
N SER A 432 -26.19 -49.07 31.73
CA SER A 432 -26.56 -48.44 32.99
C SER A 432 -28.05 -48.03 32.94
N PRO A 433 -28.83 -48.22 34.02
CA PRO A 433 -30.24 -47.81 34.07
C PRO A 433 -30.48 -46.33 33.75
N ASP A 434 -29.45 -45.49 33.95
CA ASP A 434 -29.50 -44.05 33.68
C ASP A 434 -29.24 -43.69 32.20
N ASP A 435 -28.87 -44.66 31.37
CA ASP A 435 -28.51 -44.47 29.96
C ASP A 435 -29.73 -44.65 29.05
N HIS A 436 -30.70 -43.72 29.20
CA HIS A 436 -32.02 -43.73 28.54
C HIS A 436 -31.92 -43.93 27.01
N ASN A 437 -30.90 -43.38 26.36
CA ASN A 437 -30.70 -43.51 24.92
C ASN A 437 -30.36 -44.95 24.49
N ARG A 438 -29.65 -45.71 25.32
CA ARG A 438 -29.34 -47.12 25.05
C ARG A 438 -30.54 -48.02 25.28
N LEU A 439 -31.36 -47.72 26.29
CA LEU A 439 -32.64 -48.41 26.51
C LEU A 439 -33.59 -48.17 25.32
N VAL A 440 -33.73 -46.93 24.86
CA VAL A 440 -34.53 -46.58 23.68
C VAL A 440 -34.01 -47.30 22.43
N LEU A 441 -32.70 -47.42 22.24
CA LEU A 441 -32.12 -48.15 21.11
C LEU A 441 -32.41 -49.66 21.20
N CYS A 442 -32.31 -50.26 22.38
CA CYS A 442 -32.68 -51.66 22.60
C CYS A 442 -34.16 -51.88 22.29
N TYR A 443 -35.04 -51.00 22.78
CA TYR A 443 -36.47 -51.03 22.48
C TYR A 443 -36.78 -50.88 20.99
N GLN A 444 -36.15 -49.93 20.29
CA GLN A 444 -36.35 -49.75 18.84
C GLN A 444 -35.84 -50.93 18.00
N ILE A 445 -34.79 -51.60 18.46
CA ILE A 445 -34.27 -52.81 17.80
C ILE A 445 -35.21 -54.00 18.06
N ILE A 446 -35.69 -54.17 19.30
CA ILE A 446 -36.69 -55.20 19.64
C ILE A 446 -37.98 -54.96 18.85
N GLU A 447 -38.49 -53.73 18.81
CA GLU A 447 -39.73 -53.40 18.10
C GLU A 447 -39.61 -53.67 16.59
N LYS A 448 -38.47 -53.33 15.98
CA LYS A 448 -38.27 -53.52 14.53
C LYS A 448 -38.06 -54.99 14.12
N PHE A 449 -37.55 -55.84 15.00
CA PHE A 449 -37.16 -57.22 14.66
C PHE A 449 -38.03 -58.31 15.31
N CYS A 450 -38.53 -58.10 16.53
CA CYS A 450 -39.44 -59.03 17.22
C CYS A 450 -40.91 -58.76 16.86
N HIS A 451 -41.26 -57.53 16.49
CA HIS A 451 -42.61 -57.16 16.07
C HIS A 451 -42.58 -56.45 14.71
N PRO A 452 -42.23 -57.15 13.61
CA PRO A 452 -42.36 -56.56 12.29
C PRO A 452 -43.81 -56.14 12.10
N THR A 453 -44.05 -54.84 11.97
CA THR A 453 -45.37 -54.30 11.67
C THR A 453 -45.88 -54.99 10.41
N VAL A 454 -46.91 -55.82 10.58
CA VAL A 454 -47.67 -56.40 9.48
C VAL A 454 -48.25 -55.21 8.70
N SER A 455 -47.80 -55.04 7.46
CA SER A 455 -48.42 -54.12 6.51
C SER A 455 -49.87 -54.49 6.23
#